data_AF-A0A1Q8BEE1-F1
#
_entry.id   AF-A0A1Q8BEE1-F1
#
_cell.length_a   1.000
_cell.length_b   1.000
_cell.length_c   1.000
_cell.angle_alpha   90.00
_cell.angle_beta   90.00
_cell.angle_gamma   90.00
#
_symmetry.space_group_name_H-M   'P 1'
#
loop_
_entity.id
_entity.type
_entity.pdbx_description
1 polymer ?
#
loop_
_entity_poly.entity_id
_entity_poly.type
_entity_poly.pdbx_seq_one_letter_code
_entity_poly.pdbx_strand_id
1 'polypeptide(L)' 'MKQNVYWLLPLVVLSIAFAGYAQLQAPGADNTPKLGEKPPDFELPKGLGAQAGTLGMKDFTGKKKVLLTFFPAAFTAA' A
#
# COMPACT_ATOMS: atom_id res chain seq x y z
N MET A 1 7.43 49.16 0.15
CA MET A 1 6.99 47.90 -0.50
C MET A 1 7.56 46.64 0.15
N LYS A 2 8.83 46.59 0.60
CA LYS A 2 9.44 45.37 1.18
C LYS A 2 8.88 44.94 2.55
N GLN A 3 8.47 45.88 3.40
CA GLN A 3 7.98 45.59 4.76
C GLN A 3 6.66 44.80 4.78
N ASN A 4 5.75 45.09 3.86
CA ASN A 4 4.46 44.38 3.74
C ASN A 4 4.65 42.94 3.23
N VAL A 5 5.72 42.66 2.48
CA VAL A 5 6.05 41.31 2.00
C VAL A 5 6.47 40.40 3.15
N TYR A 6 7.26 40.91 4.10
CA TYR A 6 7.67 40.13 5.28
C TYR A 6 6.51 39.79 6.21
N TRP A 7 5.46 40.62 6.23
CA TRP A 7 4.27 40.38 7.03
C TRP A 7 3.36 39.27 6.47
N LEU A 8 3.43 39.04 5.15
CA LEU A 8 2.64 38.01 4.46
C LEU A 8 3.35 36.64 4.42
N LEU A 9 4.67 36.61 4.65
CA LEU A 9 5.48 35.39 4.70
C LEU A 9 4.92 34.27 5.61
N PRO A 10 4.47 34.52 6.86
CA PRO A 10 3.90 33.46 7.69
C PRO A 10 2.57 32.92 7.15
N LEU A 11 1.76 33.76 6.50
CA LEU A 11 0.50 33.33 5.87
C LEU A 11 0.76 32.41 4.66
N VAL A 12 1.80 32.72 3.88
CA VAL A 12 2.23 31.91 2.74
C VAL A 12 2.81 30.57 3.20
N VAL A 13 3.60 30.54 4.27
CA VAL A 13 4.12 29.29 4.83
C VAL A 13 2.98 28.42 5.38
N LEU A 14 1.98 29.03 6.03
CA LEU A 14 0.81 28.31 6.56
C LEU A 14 -0.06 27.73 5.45
N SER A 15 -0.26 28.43 4.32
CA SER A 15 -1.06 27.93 3.20
C SER A 15 -0.40 26.76 2.48
N ILE A 16 0.94 26.76 2.37
CA ILE A 16 1.70 25.64 1.80
C ILE A 16 1.62 24.40 2.71
N ALA A 17 1.70 24.59 4.04
CA ALA A 17 1.55 23.50 4.99
C ALA A 17 0.17 22.83 4.88
N PHE A 18 -0.92 23.61 4.82
CA PHE A 18 -2.29 23.08 4.70
C PHE A 18 -2.51 22.27 3.43
N ALA A 19 -1.95 22.69 2.29
CA ALA A 19 -2.04 21.94 1.04
C ALA A 19 -1.29 20.60 1.10
N GLY A 20 -0.16 20.54 1.83
CA GLY A 20 0.59 19.31 2.04
C GLY A 20 -0.16 18.26 2.87
N TYR A 21 -0.89 18.68 3.91
CA TYR A 21 -1.68 17.76 4.74
C TYR A 21 -2.93 17.22 4.03
N ALA A 22 -3.57 17.99 3.16
CA ALA A 22 -4.72 17.52 2.38
C ALA A 22 -4.35 16.45 1.33
N GLN A 23 -3.08 16.32 0.98
CA GLN A 23 -2.58 15.33 0.04
C GLN A 23 -2.08 14.04 0.71
N LEU A 24 -2.05 13.99 2.06
CA LEU A 24 -1.80 12.75 2.78
C LEU A 24 -3.10 11.94 2.87
N GLN A 25 -3.11 10.80 2.18
CA GLN A 25 -4.05 9.69 2.36
C GLN A 25 -5.47 9.92 1.83
N ALA A 26 -5.60 10.04 0.51
CA ALA A 26 -6.68 9.27 -0.11
C ALA A 26 -6.32 7.79 0.02
N PRO A 27 -7.19 6.92 0.56
CA PRO A 27 -7.02 5.48 0.42
C PRO A 27 -6.78 5.20 -1.06
N GLY A 28 -5.75 4.41 -1.38
CA GLY A 28 -5.53 3.96 -2.75
C GLY A 28 -6.81 3.34 -3.31
N ALA A 29 -6.97 3.35 -4.64
CA ALA A 29 -8.13 2.74 -5.28
C ALA A 29 -8.36 1.32 -4.71
N ASP A 30 -9.62 1.00 -4.42
CA ASP A 30 -9.98 -0.34 -3.96
C ASP A 30 -9.67 -1.34 -5.09
N ASN A 31 -8.67 -2.18 -4.85
CA ASN A 31 -8.20 -3.21 -5.77
C ASN A 31 -8.58 -4.63 -5.27
N THR A 32 -9.61 -4.73 -4.42
CA THR A 32 -10.08 -6.02 -3.92
C THR A 32 -10.61 -6.87 -5.09
N PRO A 33 -10.09 -8.09 -5.31
CA PRO A 33 -10.55 -8.96 -6.39
C PRO A 33 -12.04 -9.31 -6.24
N LYS A 34 -12.78 -9.32 -7.34
CA LYS A 34 -14.19 -9.70 -7.35
C LYS A 34 -14.38 -11.19 -7.59
N LEU A 35 -15.53 -11.70 -7.19
CA LEU A 35 -15.89 -13.10 -7.43
C LEU A 35 -15.94 -13.40 -8.93
N GLY A 36 -15.26 -14.49 -9.33
CA GLY A 36 -15.19 -14.93 -10.73
C GLY A 36 -14.02 -14.33 -11.52
N GLU A 37 -13.32 -13.33 -10.97
CA GLU A 37 -12.09 -12.82 -11.58
C GLU A 37 -10.96 -13.85 -11.47
N LYS A 38 -10.10 -13.88 -12.49
CA LYS A 38 -8.90 -14.71 -12.46
C LYS A 38 -8.01 -14.21 -11.31
N PRO A 39 -7.53 -15.08 -10.41
CA PRO A 39 -6.63 -14.68 -9.35
C PRO A 39 -5.32 -14.12 -9.94
N PRO A 40 -4.70 -13.11 -9.30
CA PRO A 40 -3.42 -12.58 -9.73
C PRO A 40 -2.36 -13.67 -9.67
N ASP A 41 -1.41 -13.62 -10.60
CA ASP A 41 -0.22 -14.46 -10.52
C ASP A 41 0.76 -13.82 -9.51
N PHE A 42 1.42 -14.66 -8.73
CA PHE A 42 2.39 -14.22 -7.74
C PHE A 42 3.46 -15.28 -7.56
N GLU A 43 4.63 -14.84 -7.09
CA GLU A 43 5.71 -15.69 -6.66
C GLU A 43 6.30 -15.12 -5.37
N LEU A 44 6.19 -15.87 -4.27
CA LEU A 44 6.60 -15.46 -2.93
C LEU A 44 7.67 -16.42 -2.39
N PRO A 45 8.58 -15.96 -1.53
CA PRO A 45 9.50 -16.86 -0.84
C PRO A 45 8.72 -17.79 0.10
N LYS A 46 9.11 -19.08 0.15
CA LYS A 46 8.46 -20.10 0.99
C LYS A 46 8.64 -19.92 2.50
N GLY A 47 9.44 -18.95 2.92
CA GLY A 47 9.74 -18.67 4.33
C GLY A 47 10.64 -17.44 4.49
N LEU A 48 11.17 -17.27 5.70
CA LEU A 48 12.12 -16.20 6.02
C LEU A 48 13.49 -16.53 5.40
N GLY A 49 13.82 -15.90 4.28
CA GLY A 49 15.14 -15.96 3.65
C GLY A 49 15.13 -16.43 2.19
N ALA A 50 16.08 -15.90 1.40
CA ALA A 50 16.23 -16.21 -0.03
C ALA A 50 16.52 -17.69 -0.33
N GLN A 51 16.92 -18.47 0.68
CA GLN A 51 17.27 -19.88 0.56
C GLN A 51 16.04 -20.82 0.57
N ALA A 52 14.86 -20.34 0.98
CA ALA A 52 13.66 -21.17 1.10
C ALA A 52 13.04 -21.55 -0.27
N GLY A 53 13.55 -21.01 -1.37
CA GLY A 53 12.95 -21.13 -2.69
C GLY A 53 11.62 -20.37 -2.79
N THR A 54 11.01 -20.43 -3.97
CA THR A 54 9.78 -19.69 -4.27
C THR A 54 8.55 -20.59 -4.33
N LEU A 55 7.39 -19.98 -4.12
CA LEU A 55 6.06 -20.56 -4.24
C LEU A 55 5.16 -19.59 -4.98
N GLY A 56 4.49 -20.05 -6.03
CA GLY A 56 3.59 -19.21 -6.81
C GLY A 56 2.23 -19.84 -7.08
N MET A 57 1.32 -19.04 -7.61
CA MET A 57 -0.05 -19.47 -7.91
C MET A 57 -0.10 -20.60 -8.95
N LYS A 58 0.83 -20.58 -9.91
CA LYS A 58 1.03 -21.63 -10.92
C LYS A 58 1.27 -23.03 -10.33
N ASP A 59 1.87 -23.11 -9.14
CA ASP A 59 2.20 -24.40 -8.53
C ASP A 59 0.93 -25.15 -8.08
N PHE A 60 -0.15 -24.42 -7.81
CA PHE A 60 -1.45 -24.93 -7.34
C PHE A 60 -2.56 -24.93 -8.40
N THR A 61 -2.45 -24.08 -9.41
CA THR A 61 -3.48 -23.91 -10.45
C THR A 61 -3.81 -25.26 -11.11
N GLY A 62 -5.11 -25.59 -11.15
CA GLY A 62 -5.61 -26.86 -11.72
C GLY A 62 -5.37 -28.10 -10.86
N LYS A 63 -4.65 -27.98 -9.73
CA LYS A 63 -4.31 -29.12 -8.86
C LYS A 63 -5.10 -29.09 -7.55
N LYS A 64 -5.28 -27.92 -6.94
CA LYS A 64 -5.94 -27.76 -5.63
C LYS A 64 -6.72 -26.45 -5.57
N LYS A 65 -7.74 -26.41 -4.70
CA LYS A 65 -8.35 -25.16 -4.25
C LYS A 65 -7.40 -24.48 -3.24
N VAL A 66 -7.26 -23.16 -3.33
CA VAL A 66 -6.29 -22.37 -2.54
C VAL A 66 -7.04 -21.27 -1.79
N LEU A 67 -6.75 -21.12 -0.50
CA LEU A 67 -7.20 -19.99 0.33
C LEU A 67 -6.00 -19.06 0.56
N LEU A 68 -6.15 -17.78 0.23
CA LEU A 68 -5.15 -16.74 0.48
C LEU A 68 -5.65 -15.83 1.61
N THR A 69 -4.82 -15.62 2.62
CA THR A 69 -5.13 -14.77 3.78
C THR A 69 -4.09 -13.68 3.90
N PHE A 70 -4.53 -12.43 3.88
CA PHE A 70 -3.68 -11.25 4.09
C PHE A 70 -3.85 -10.77 5.53
N PHE A 71 -2.77 -10.32 6.16
CA PHE A 71 -2.77 -9.77 7.52
C PHE A 71 -1.79 -8.60 7.57
N PRO A 72 -2.01 -7.60 8.46
CA PRO A 72 -1.27 -6.34 8.41
C PRO A 72 0.19 -6.47 8.85
N ALA A 73 0.45 -7.17 9.96
CA ALA A 73 1.79 -7.37 10.49
C ALA A 73 1.85 -8.59 11.41
N ALA A 74 3.04 -9.20 11.51
CA ALA A 74 3.30 -10.24 12.49
C ALA A 74 3.49 -9.63 13.88
N PHE A 75 3.13 -10.37 14.93
CA PHE A 75 3.30 -9.98 16.34
C PHE A 75 2.53 -8.71 16.77
N THR A 76 1.50 -8.31 16.04
CA THR A 76 0.60 -7.22 16.43
C THR A 76 -0.73 -7.78 16.91
N ALA A 77 -1.32 -7.18 17.95
CA ALA A 77 -2.72 -7.42 18.28
C ALA A 77 -3.58 -6.92 17.12
N ALA A 78 -4.53 -7.76 16.68
CA ALA A 78 -5.47 -7.44 15.60
C ALA A 78 -6.55 -6.47 16.06
#